data_AF-T0F4X1-F1
#
_entry.id   AF-T0F4X1-F1
#
_cell.length_a   1.000
_cell.length_b   1.000
_cell.length_c   1.000
_cell.angle_alpha   90.00
_cell.angle_beta   90.00
_cell.angle_gamma   90.00
#
_symmetry.space_group_name_H-M   'P 1'
#
loop_
_entity.id
_entity.type
_entity.pdbx_description
1 polymer ?
#
loop_
_entity_poly.entity_id
_entity_poly.type
_entity_poly.pdbx_seq_one_letter_code
_entity_poly.pdbx_strand_id
1 'polypeptide(L)'
;MTHFSSGGDKFLGGENLLELLAFEAYAQNFQTLKEKGIVIAKPNYDRIDTQRFGSFIQNSSGACLNLQTIASKLRLFLENLDADIVEKIEENEEFEIDKFEKDFKISLFDRNGGEVSIEEFKVDCKELLKFLKDKIDDGVANFFARFSKVMAENIDDECRAFHIFLGGNASKSVLVKQAFENAKEKQLKDYKQKTSKEDFTFIIYEPLGTEESDKQILELTGEDVSKIPPYLKPTCKTGVAFGLLESRPRSGGIERPSINSNPVFKYDLGIEREGKFHTRISRDSLKPNEYQIFQTKEEWGGFDGLEIRYSDKPLANTNTLNIQDMQLIFIALEEHEEVDVKVCCVDSQSIKVGLFKGDQLIYESEAEKL
;
A
#
# COMPACT_ATOMS: atom_id res chain seq x y z
N MET A 1 -0.18 23.41 -10.16
CA MET A 1 -0.20 22.07 -9.52
C MET A 1 0.01 21.00 -10.56
N THR A 2 0.96 20.09 -10.35
CA THR A 2 1.28 19.00 -11.29
C THR A 2 0.94 17.66 -10.63
N HIS A 3 0.21 16.79 -11.33
CA HIS A 3 -0.15 15.46 -10.82
C HIS A 3 0.74 14.41 -11.48
N PHE A 4 1.64 13.82 -10.70
CA PHE A 4 2.72 12.99 -11.22
C PHE A 4 2.36 11.52 -11.49
N SER A 5 1.25 11.02 -10.94
CA SER A 5 0.59 9.73 -11.28
C SER A 5 -0.30 9.30 -10.12
N SER A 6 -1.21 8.36 -10.37
CA SER A 6 -1.97 7.67 -9.33
C SER A 6 -1.15 6.53 -8.74
N GLY A 7 -1.29 6.28 -7.44
CA GLY A 7 -0.71 5.05 -6.91
C GLY A 7 -0.61 4.89 -5.40
N GLY A 8 -1.20 5.77 -4.60
CA GLY A 8 -1.36 5.48 -3.18
C GLY A 8 -1.89 4.07 -2.96
N ASP A 9 -1.38 3.37 -1.95
CA ASP A 9 -1.86 2.04 -1.62
C ASP A 9 -3.30 2.16 -1.11
N LYS A 10 -4.24 1.64 -1.90
CA LYS A 10 -5.67 1.71 -1.58
C LYS A 10 -6.05 0.88 -0.34
N PHE A 11 -5.18 -0.02 0.10
CA PHE A 11 -5.40 -0.89 1.24
C PHE A 11 -4.85 -0.33 2.55
N LEU A 12 -4.01 0.72 2.53
CA LEU A 12 -3.47 1.36 3.75
C LEU A 12 -4.41 2.36 4.44
N GLY A 13 -5.72 2.26 4.18
CA GLY A 13 -6.71 3.00 4.95
C GLY A 13 -6.84 2.46 6.38
N GLY A 14 -7.13 3.33 7.35
CA GLY A 14 -7.27 2.93 8.76
C GLY A 14 -8.27 1.80 9.00
N GLU A 15 -9.43 1.82 8.33
CA GLU A 15 -10.42 0.73 8.44
C GLU A 15 -9.93 -0.58 7.83
N ASN A 16 -9.21 -0.53 6.70
CA ASN A 16 -8.65 -1.73 6.08
C ASN A 16 -7.54 -2.34 6.95
N LEU A 17 -6.69 -1.52 7.56
CA LEU A 17 -5.70 -1.96 8.54
C LEU A 17 -6.37 -2.57 9.77
N LEU A 18 -7.49 -2.00 10.21
CA LEU A 18 -8.24 -2.52 11.35
C LEU A 18 -8.89 -3.88 11.06
N GLU A 19 -9.47 -4.06 9.87
CA GLU A 19 -9.95 -5.38 9.43
C GLU A 19 -8.81 -6.39 9.32
N LEU A 20 -7.63 -5.96 8.87
CA LEU A 20 -6.45 -6.81 8.79
C LEU A 20 -5.97 -7.25 10.19
N LEU A 21 -5.93 -6.33 11.16
CA LEU A 21 -5.64 -6.65 12.56
C LEU A 21 -6.69 -7.61 13.16
N ALA A 22 -7.97 -7.41 12.83
CA ALA A 22 -9.04 -8.31 13.27
C ALA A 22 -8.86 -9.73 12.75
N PHE A 23 -8.39 -9.86 11.52
CA PHE A 23 -8.07 -11.16 10.92
C PHE A 23 -6.86 -11.83 11.56
N GLU A 24 -5.84 -11.06 11.93
CA GLU A 24 -4.68 -11.60 12.65
C GLU A 24 -5.07 -12.03 14.08
N ALA A 25 -5.89 -11.25 14.78
CA ALA A 25 -6.44 -11.65 16.07
C ALA A 25 -7.32 -12.92 15.99
N TYR A 26 -8.10 -13.07 14.91
CA TYR A 26 -8.82 -14.31 14.62
C TYR A 26 -7.84 -15.49 14.43
N ALA A 27 -6.71 -15.26 13.75
CA ALA A 27 -5.67 -16.27 13.54
C ALA A 27 -5.05 -16.74 14.86
N GLN A 28 -4.72 -15.81 15.77
CA GLN A 28 -4.18 -16.10 17.09
C GLN A 28 -5.13 -16.99 17.93
N ASN A 29 -6.44 -16.85 17.72
CA ASN A 29 -7.48 -17.61 18.44
C ASN A 29 -8.08 -18.76 17.61
N PHE A 30 -7.48 -19.11 16.47
CA PHE A 30 -8.16 -19.95 15.47
C PHE A 30 -8.57 -21.32 16.00
N GLN A 31 -7.76 -21.96 16.84
CA GLN A 31 -8.10 -23.29 17.37
C GLN A 31 -9.39 -23.27 18.20
N THR A 32 -9.52 -22.31 19.11
CA THR A 32 -10.72 -22.12 19.94
C THR A 32 -11.94 -21.75 19.08
N LEU A 33 -11.75 -20.88 18.10
CA LEU A 33 -12.82 -20.42 17.20
C LEU A 33 -13.28 -21.54 16.25
N LYS A 34 -12.35 -22.39 15.82
CA LYS A 34 -12.61 -23.57 14.98
C LYS A 34 -13.48 -24.58 15.70
N GLU A 35 -13.17 -24.89 16.96
CA GLU A 35 -13.96 -25.79 17.81
C GLU A 35 -15.40 -25.30 18.00
N LYS A 36 -15.57 -23.97 18.10
CA LYS A 36 -16.86 -23.31 18.20
C LYS A 36 -17.55 -23.04 16.86
N GLY A 37 -16.95 -23.45 15.74
CA GLY A 37 -17.53 -23.32 14.42
C GLY A 37 -17.64 -21.88 13.91
N ILE A 38 -16.84 -20.95 14.44
CA ILE A 38 -16.86 -19.52 14.10
C ILE A 38 -16.17 -19.28 12.76
N VAL A 39 -16.90 -18.66 11.84
CA VAL A 39 -16.42 -18.31 10.49
C VAL A 39 -16.06 -16.82 10.44
N ILE A 40 -15.19 -16.43 9.50
CA ILE A 40 -14.80 -15.02 9.33
C ILE A 40 -14.76 -14.62 7.86
N ALA A 41 -15.08 -13.35 7.58
CA ALA A 41 -14.93 -12.78 6.26
C ALA A 41 -13.47 -12.48 5.93
N LYS A 42 -13.15 -12.53 4.64
CA LYS A 42 -11.86 -12.05 4.16
C LYS A 42 -11.82 -10.52 4.33
N PRO A 43 -10.78 -9.95 4.94
CA PRO A 43 -10.60 -8.50 5.04
C PRO A 43 -10.48 -7.85 3.67
N ASN A 44 -10.85 -6.56 3.60
CA ASN A 44 -10.57 -5.72 2.45
C ASN A 44 -9.10 -5.25 2.43
N TYR A 45 -8.19 -6.21 2.30
CA TYR A 45 -6.75 -5.98 2.15
C TYR A 45 -6.20 -6.95 1.08
N ASP A 46 -5.15 -6.54 0.36
CA ASP A 46 -4.54 -7.43 -0.62
C ASP A 46 -3.75 -8.57 0.04
N ARG A 47 -3.56 -9.66 -0.70
CA ARG A 47 -2.53 -10.68 -0.39
C ARG A 47 -2.58 -11.27 1.02
N ILE A 48 -3.79 -11.42 1.56
CA ILE A 48 -4.02 -12.18 2.79
C ILE A 48 -3.97 -13.68 2.49
N ASP A 49 -3.10 -14.39 3.19
CA ASP A 49 -3.11 -15.85 3.20
C ASP A 49 -4.36 -16.36 3.94
N THR A 50 -5.31 -16.82 3.15
CA THR A 50 -6.57 -17.41 3.61
C THR A 50 -6.54 -18.94 3.55
N GLN A 51 -5.51 -19.55 2.94
CA GLN A 51 -5.47 -20.99 2.68
C GLN A 51 -5.46 -21.78 3.98
N ARG A 52 -4.74 -21.29 5.00
CA ARG A 52 -4.67 -21.92 6.33
C ARG A 52 -6.03 -22.07 7.04
N PHE A 53 -7.05 -21.32 6.63
CA PHE A 53 -8.38 -21.32 7.26
C PHE A 53 -9.43 -22.11 6.47
N GLY A 54 -9.18 -22.44 5.20
CA GLY A 54 -10.07 -23.27 4.38
C GLY A 54 -11.54 -22.84 4.43
N SER A 55 -12.44 -23.77 4.79
CA SER A 55 -13.89 -23.55 4.83
C SER A 55 -14.38 -22.55 5.91
N PHE A 56 -13.50 -22.06 6.78
CA PHE A 56 -13.82 -21.07 7.80
C PHE A 56 -13.81 -19.63 7.26
N ILE A 57 -13.30 -19.42 6.04
CA ILE A 57 -13.42 -18.16 5.32
C ILE A 57 -14.73 -18.17 4.55
N GLN A 58 -15.64 -17.25 4.90
CA GLN A 58 -16.97 -17.15 4.29
C GLN A 58 -17.35 -15.70 4.06
N ASN A 59 -18.15 -15.43 3.02
CA ASN A 59 -18.70 -14.11 2.75
C ASN A 59 -20.16 -13.98 3.24
N SER A 60 -20.54 -14.73 4.27
CA SER A 60 -21.88 -14.63 4.86
C SER A 60 -22.00 -13.36 5.71
N SER A 61 -23.24 -12.89 5.92
CA SER A 61 -23.47 -11.72 6.78
C SER A 61 -22.91 -11.91 8.20
N GLY A 62 -23.03 -13.12 8.77
CA GLY A 62 -22.44 -13.46 10.07
C GLY A 62 -20.92 -13.39 10.07
N ALA A 63 -20.26 -13.86 9.02
CA ALA A 63 -18.81 -13.80 8.88
C ALA A 63 -18.28 -12.35 8.76
N CYS A 64 -18.99 -11.49 8.03
CA CYS A 64 -18.68 -10.06 7.96
C CYS A 64 -18.88 -9.37 9.32
N LEU A 65 -19.96 -9.69 10.03
CA LEU A 65 -20.21 -9.15 11.37
C LEU A 65 -19.15 -9.59 12.38
N ASN A 66 -18.66 -10.83 12.29
CA ASN A 66 -17.57 -11.31 13.13
C ASN A 66 -16.29 -10.49 12.93
N LEU A 67 -15.90 -10.27 11.68
CA LEU A 67 -14.73 -9.43 11.35
C LEU A 67 -14.89 -8.02 11.93
N GLN A 68 -16.07 -7.40 11.74
CA GLN A 68 -16.36 -6.06 12.26
C GLN A 68 -16.40 -5.99 13.79
N THR A 69 -16.88 -7.04 14.45
CA THR A 69 -16.97 -7.11 15.92
C THR A 69 -15.57 -7.17 16.53
N ILE A 70 -14.68 -8.00 15.97
CA ILE A 70 -13.27 -8.06 16.38
C ILE A 70 -12.57 -6.72 16.07
N ALA A 71 -12.75 -6.18 14.86
CA ALA A 71 -12.19 -4.88 14.47
C ALA A 71 -12.60 -3.75 15.45
N SER A 72 -13.87 -3.72 15.85
CA SER A 72 -14.38 -2.70 16.78
C SER A 72 -13.70 -2.78 18.16
N LYS A 73 -13.33 -3.97 18.63
CA LYS A 73 -12.57 -4.14 19.87
C LYS A 73 -11.12 -3.67 19.73
N LEU A 74 -10.49 -3.98 18.59
CA LEU A 74 -9.11 -3.58 18.30
C LEU A 74 -8.97 -2.09 17.93
N ARG A 75 -10.05 -1.37 17.66
CA ARG A 75 -9.99 0.06 17.31
C ARG A 75 -9.36 0.88 18.44
N LEU A 76 -9.71 0.57 19.68
CA LEU A 76 -9.16 1.26 20.85
C LEU A 76 -7.66 1.03 20.98
N PHE A 77 -7.17 -0.17 20.65
CA PHE A 77 -5.74 -0.43 20.54
C PHE A 77 -5.12 0.49 19.49
N LEU A 78 -5.63 0.47 18.25
CA LEU A 78 -5.05 1.25 17.14
C LEU A 78 -5.06 2.78 17.37
N GLU A 79 -6.15 3.34 17.91
CA GLU A 79 -6.35 4.79 18.02
C GLU A 79 -5.67 5.39 19.25
N ASN A 80 -5.40 4.61 20.30
CA ASN A 80 -4.80 5.08 21.55
C ASN A 80 -3.31 4.71 21.71
N LEU A 81 -2.64 4.27 20.63
CA LEU A 81 -1.19 4.11 20.65
C LEU A 81 -0.49 5.48 20.71
N ASP A 82 0.37 5.66 21.70
CA ASP A 82 1.33 6.75 21.78
C ASP A 82 2.78 6.23 21.81
N ALA A 83 3.75 7.15 21.85
CA ALA A 83 5.16 6.78 21.81
C ALA A 83 5.61 5.92 23.02
N ASP A 84 5.10 6.21 24.23
CA ASP A 84 5.44 5.49 25.46
C ASP A 84 4.84 4.08 25.46
N ILE A 85 3.58 3.95 25.02
CA ILE A 85 2.91 2.65 24.87
C ILE A 85 3.62 1.79 23.83
N VAL A 86 4.01 2.39 22.69
CA VAL A 86 4.74 1.67 21.63
C VAL A 86 6.08 1.14 22.14
N GLU A 87 6.86 1.98 22.84
CA GLU A 87 8.15 1.60 23.44
C GLU A 87 7.97 0.44 24.43
N LYS A 88 7.02 0.57 25.37
CA LYS A 88 6.71 -0.49 26.34
C LYS A 88 6.29 -1.81 25.70
N ILE A 89 5.47 -1.78 24.64
CA ILE A 89 5.10 -2.99 23.90
C ILE A 89 6.33 -3.66 23.28
N GLU A 90 7.24 -2.88 22.70
CA GLU A 90 8.44 -3.41 22.04
C GLU A 90 9.42 -4.05 23.04
N GLU A 91 9.58 -3.43 24.20
CA GLU A 91 10.45 -3.89 25.29
C GLU A 91 9.84 -5.02 26.13
N ASN A 92 8.57 -5.38 25.89
CA ASN A 92 7.76 -6.31 26.71
C ASN A 92 7.55 -5.82 28.15
N GLU A 93 7.46 -4.51 28.34
CA GLU A 93 7.09 -3.90 29.62
C GLU A 93 5.57 -3.90 29.81
N GLU A 94 5.14 -3.63 31.05
CA GLU A 94 3.73 -3.49 31.38
C GLU A 94 3.20 -2.15 30.85
N PHE A 95 2.06 -2.21 30.16
CA PHE A 95 1.39 -1.05 29.58
C PHE A 95 -0.12 -1.21 29.71
N GLU A 96 -0.80 -0.08 29.75
CA GLU A 96 -2.25 0.02 29.78
C GLU A 96 -2.72 0.94 28.66
N ILE A 97 -3.83 0.59 28.03
CA ILE A 97 -4.48 1.40 27.01
C ILE A 97 -5.90 1.67 27.50
N ASP A 98 -6.33 2.93 27.49
CA ASP A 98 -7.66 3.32 27.98
C ASP A 98 -8.76 2.50 27.30
N LYS A 99 -9.57 1.81 28.12
CA LYS A 99 -10.70 0.95 27.73
C LYS A 99 -10.34 -0.23 26.82
N PHE A 100 -9.08 -0.61 26.73
CA PHE A 100 -8.64 -1.76 25.97
C PHE A 100 -7.99 -2.81 26.87
N GLU A 101 -8.52 -4.03 26.83
CA GLU A 101 -7.98 -5.19 27.53
C GLU A 101 -7.38 -6.15 26.50
N LYS A 102 -6.28 -6.81 26.84
CA LYS A 102 -5.59 -7.78 25.96
C LYS A 102 -6.38 -9.09 25.82
N ASP A 103 -7.11 -9.42 26.88
CA ASP A 103 -8.02 -10.56 26.97
C ASP A 103 -9.42 -10.04 27.22
N PHE A 104 -10.37 -10.33 26.33
CA PHE A 104 -11.73 -9.82 26.46
C PHE A 104 -12.78 -10.84 26.04
N LYS A 105 -14.00 -10.63 26.54
CA LYS A 105 -15.19 -11.36 26.10
C LYS A 105 -15.72 -10.78 24.78
N ILE A 106 -16.06 -11.66 23.85
CA ILE A 106 -16.66 -11.30 22.56
C ILE A 106 -17.76 -12.29 22.16
N SER A 107 -18.85 -11.79 21.57
CA SER A 107 -19.87 -12.62 20.94
C SER A 107 -19.66 -12.65 19.44
N LEU A 108 -19.63 -13.85 18.85
CA LEU A 108 -19.42 -14.07 17.42
C LEU A 108 -20.45 -15.07 16.88
N PHE A 109 -20.70 -15.05 15.58
CA PHE A 109 -21.63 -15.96 14.90
C PHE A 109 -20.92 -17.22 14.41
N ASP A 110 -21.54 -18.38 14.64
CA ASP A 110 -21.12 -19.64 14.04
C ASP A 110 -21.52 -19.73 12.55
N ARG A 111 -21.11 -20.82 11.91
CA ARG A 111 -21.46 -21.12 10.50
C ARG A 111 -22.97 -21.22 10.20
N ASN A 112 -23.80 -21.40 11.22
CA ASN A 112 -25.26 -21.51 11.09
C ASN A 112 -25.96 -20.18 11.42
N GLY A 113 -25.20 -19.13 11.78
CA GLY A 113 -25.72 -17.84 12.21
C GLY A 113 -26.15 -17.80 13.68
N GLY A 114 -25.82 -18.82 14.47
CA GLY A 114 -26.03 -18.82 15.92
C GLY A 114 -24.97 -17.98 16.63
N GLU A 115 -25.38 -17.14 17.58
CA GLU A 115 -24.45 -16.35 18.39
C GLU A 115 -23.77 -17.23 19.45
N VAL A 116 -22.46 -17.14 19.56
CA VAL A 116 -21.59 -17.90 20.45
C VAL A 116 -20.67 -16.95 21.18
N SER A 117 -20.69 -17.01 22.52
CA SER A 117 -19.78 -16.22 23.35
C SER A 117 -18.40 -16.90 23.50
N ILE A 118 -17.36 -16.10 23.34
CA ILE A 118 -15.96 -16.43 23.61
C ILE A 118 -15.57 -15.66 24.87
N GLU A 119 -15.36 -16.37 25.98
CA GLU A 119 -15.04 -15.75 27.27
C GLU A 119 -13.59 -15.27 27.33
N GLU A 120 -12.66 -16.02 26.72
CA GLU A 120 -11.23 -15.69 26.66
C GLU A 120 -10.80 -15.53 25.20
N PHE A 121 -10.95 -14.32 24.65
CA PHE A 121 -10.36 -13.95 23.37
C PHE A 121 -9.08 -13.15 23.63
N LYS A 122 -7.93 -13.71 23.26
CA LYS A 122 -6.61 -13.17 23.63
C LYS A 122 -5.92 -12.53 22.44
N VAL A 123 -5.26 -11.41 22.66
CA VAL A 123 -4.57 -10.67 21.60
C VAL A 123 -3.12 -10.40 21.99
N ASP A 124 -2.20 -10.90 21.17
CA ASP A 124 -0.79 -10.53 21.28
C ASP A 124 -0.58 -9.14 20.65
N CYS A 125 -0.59 -8.13 21.51
CA CYS A 125 -0.41 -6.74 21.11
C CYS A 125 0.96 -6.47 20.48
N LYS A 126 1.99 -7.24 20.84
CA LYS A 126 3.33 -7.07 20.28
C LYS A 126 3.39 -7.56 18.85
N GLU A 127 2.81 -8.73 18.58
CA GLU A 127 2.66 -9.22 17.21
C GLU A 127 1.81 -8.28 16.36
N LEU A 128 0.67 -7.81 16.89
CA LEU A 128 -0.19 -6.86 16.18
C LEU A 128 0.52 -5.55 15.88
N LEU A 129 1.27 -5.00 16.85
CA LEU A 129 2.05 -3.78 16.66
C LEU A 129 3.11 -3.95 15.57
N LYS A 130 3.89 -5.04 15.65
CA LYS A 130 4.91 -5.35 14.65
C LYS A 130 4.30 -5.44 13.25
N PHE A 131 3.22 -6.20 13.13
CA PHE A 131 2.52 -6.40 11.87
C PHE A 131 1.97 -5.08 11.31
N LEU A 132 1.42 -4.22 12.17
CA LEU A 132 0.96 -2.88 11.79
C LEU A 132 2.11 -1.99 11.31
N LYS A 133 3.24 -1.97 12.03
CA LYS A 133 4.45 -1.21 11.65
C LYS A 133 4.97 -1.66 10.29
N ASP A 134 5.09 -2.97 10.06
CA ASP A 134 5.54 -3.53 8.79
C ASP A 134 4.67 -3.03 7.61
N LYS A 135 3.33 -3.03 7.76
CA LYS A 135 2.42 -2.53 6.70
C LYS A 135 2.52 -1.03 6.47
N ILE A 136 2.67 -0.24 7.52
CA ILE A 136 2.84 1.22 7.42
C ILE A 136 4.18 1.53 6.75
N ASP A 137 5.26 0.87 7.18
CA ASP A 137 6.61 1.04 6.64
C ASP A 137 6.67 0.67 5.15
N ASP A 138 6.02 -0.43 4.73
CA ASP A 138 5.88 -0.78 3.32
C ASP A 138 5.18 0.33 2.52
N GLY A 139 4.14 0.93 3.09
CA GLY A 139 3.44 2.07 2.51
C GLY A 139 4.33 3.29 2.30
N VAL A 140 5.08 3.65 3.33
CA VAL A 140 6.00 4.79 3.31
C VAL A 140 7.16 4.52 2.34
N ALA A 141 7.70 3.29 2.32
CA ALA A 141 8.73 2.89 1.36
C ALA A 141 8.23 3.03 -0.09
N ASN A 142 6.99 2.59 -0.36
CA ASN A 142 6.36 2.75 -1.68
C ASN A 142 6.16 4.22 -2.06
N PHE A 143 5.78 5.06 -1.10
CA PHE A 143 5.71 6.50 -1.30
C PHE A 143 7.07 7.08 -1.73
N PHE A 144 8.13 6.79 -0.98
CA PHE A 144 9.46 7.32 -1.28
C PHE A 144 10.05 6.76 -2.57
N ALA A 145 9.80 5.49 -2.91
CA ALA A 145 10.23 4.93 -4.19
C ALA A 145 9.60 5.67 -5.40
N ARG A 146 8.30 5.99 -5.34
CA ARG A 146 7.68 6.83 -6.37
C ARG A 146 8.26 8.23 -6.38
N PHE A 147 8.42 8.80 -5.19
CA PHE A 147 8.98 10.13 -5.05
C PHE A 147 10.35 10.23 -5.73
N SER A 148 11.27 9.30 -5.44
CA SER A 148 12.59 9.26 -6.07
C SER A 148 12.53 9.14 -7.59
N LYS A 149 11.57 8.39 -8.12
CA LYS A 149 11.33 8.29 -9.56
C LYS A 149 10.89 9.62 -10.17
N VAL A 150 9.88 10.25 -9.57
CA VAL A 150 9.37 11.55 -10.02
C VAL A 150 10.46 12.62 -9.97
N MET A 151 11.29 12.62 -8.91
CA MET A 151 12.45 13.50 -8.80
C MET A 151 13.43 13.31 -9.96
N ALA A 152 13.78 12.08 -10.29
CA ALA A 152 14.74 11.78 -11.37
C ALA A 152 14.24 12.20 -12.76
N GLU A 153 12.92 12.16 -12.98
CA GLU A 153 12.32 12.39 -14.29
C GLU A 153 11.87 13.84 -14.52
N ASN A 154 11.52 14.58 -13.47
CA ASN A 154 10.72 15.81 -13.62
C ASN A 154 11.18 17.01 -12.79
N ILE A 155 12.18 16.88 -11.93
CA ILE A 155 12.50 17.94 -10.98
C ILE A 155 13.74 18.74 -11.39
N ASP A 156 13.59 20.05 -11.23
CA ASP A 156 14.62 21.06 -11.40
C ASP A 156 15.81 20.81 -10.45
N ASP A 157 17.03 20.95 -10.95
CA ASP A 157 18.27 20.86 -10.19
C ASP A 157 18.34 21.89 -9.04
N GLU A 158 17.43 22.87 -9.02
CA GLU A 158 17.26 23.86 -7.96
C GLU A 158 16.32 23.43 -6.82
N CYS A 159 15.65 22.28 -6.88
CA CYS A 159 14.74 21.85 -5.80
C CYS A 159 15.52 21.54 -4.50
N ARG A 160 15.27 22.30 -3.44
CA ARG A 160 15.98 22.18 -2.14
C ARG A 160 15.15 21.60 -1.00
N ALA A 161 13.83 21.57 -1.12
CA ALA A 161 12.96 21.15 -0.04
C ALA A 161 11.74 20.37 -0.55
N PHE A 162 11.37 19.32 0.18
CA PHE A 162 10.14 18.59 -0.05
C PHE A 162 9.23 18.67 1.17
N HIS A 163 8.00 19.10 0.94
CA HIS A 163 6.99 19.34 1.97
C HIS A 163 5.99 18.17 1.98
N ILE A 164 5.98 17.41 3.07
CA ILE A 164 5.12 16.23 3.26
C ILE A 164 4.00 16.59 4.23
N PHE A 165 2.77 16.60 3.73
CA PHE A 165 1.57 16.85 4.53
C PHE A 165 0.92 15.52 4.91
N LEU A 166 0.88 15.21 6.21
CA LEU A 166 0.24 14.01 6.75
C LEU A 166 -1.28 14.21 6.82
N GLY A 167 -2.02 13.44 6.03
CA GLY A 167 -3.42 13.72 5.73
C GLY A 167 -4.40 12.60 6.05
N GLY A 168 -5.40 12.92 6.88
CA GLY A 168 -6.48 12.02 7.26
C GLY A 168 -6.34 11.49 8.69
N ASN A 169 -7.41 10.90 9.23
CA ASN A 169 -7.43 10.46 10.63
C ASN A 169 -6.33 9.44 10.94
N ALA A 170 -6.09 8.47 10.04
CA ALA A 170 -5.06 7.46 10.24
C ALA A 170 -3.64 8.07 10.35
N SER A 171 -3.40 9.23 9.72
CA SER A 171 -2.12 9.92 9.78
C SER A 171 -1.85 10.62 11.12
N LYS A 172 -2.83 10.65 12.04
CA LYS A 172 -2.62 11.07 13.43
C LYS A 172 -1.90 10.01 14.27
N SER A 173 -1.82 8.78 13.78
CA SER A 173 -1.10 7.70 14.45
C SER A 173 0.39 8.03 14.59
N VAL A 174 0.93 7.82 15.79
CA VAL A 174 2.37 7.95 16.06
C VAL A 174 3.22 7.10 15.13
N LEU A 175 2.73 5.91 14.74
CA LEU A 175 3.43 4.97 13.89
C LEU A 175 3.67 5.52 12.48
N VAL A 176 2.69 6.24 11.93
CA VAL A 176 2.81 6.84 10.60
C VAL A 176 3.89 7.91 10.61
N LYS A 177 3.89 8.79 11.62
CA LYS A 177 4.91 9.83 11.75
C LYS A 177 6.31 9.22 11.90
N GLN A 178 6.46 8.21 12.78
CA GLN A 178 7.72 7.50 12.96
C GLN A 178 8.21 6.84 11.66
N ALA A 179 7.33 6.19 10.90
CA ALA A 179 7.67 5.57 9.62
C ALA A 179 8.21 6.60 8.61
N PHE A 180 7.55 7.75 8.48
CA PHE A 180 8.01 8.83 7.61
C PHE A 180 9.35 9.44 8.05
N GLU A 181 9.55 9.65 9.35
CA GLU A 181 10.82 10.17 9.90
C GLU A 181 11.98 9.18 9.66
N ASN A 182 11.77 7.89 9.93
CA ASN A 182 12.77 6.85 9.67
C ASN A 182 13.13 6.77 8.19
N ALA A 183 12.12 6.79 7.31
CA ALA A 183 12.34 6.77 5.87
C ALA A 183 13.03 8.03 5.37
N LYS A 184 12.69 9.21 5.91
CA LYS A 184 13.33 10.49 5.63
C LYS A 184 14.83 10.43 5.86
N GLU A 185 15.25 9.94 7.03
CA GLU A 185 16.68 9.81 7.35
C GLU A 185 17.42 8.91 6.35
N LYS A 186 16.80 7.79 5.97
CA LYS A 186 17.38 6.88 4.97
C LYS A 186 17.54 7.58 3.62
N GLN A 187 16.52 8.30 3.16
CA GLN A 187 16.56 9.02 1.89
C GLN A 187 17.62 10.13 1.85
N LEU A 188 17.78 10.89 2.94
CA LEU A 188 18.82 11.91 3.03
C LEU A 188 20.23 11.31 3.01
N LYS A 189 20.43 10.17 3.69
CA LYS A 189 21.69 9.41 3.64
C LYS A 189 21.99 8.94 2.21
N ASP A 190 21.01 8.36 1.53
CA ASP A 190 21.15 7.87 0.15
C ASP A 190 21.43 9.03 -0.83
N TYR A 191 20.76 10.17 -0.65
CA TYR A 191 20.98 11.38 -1.46
C TYR A 191 22.41 11.90 -1.28
N LYS A 192 22.85 12.08 -0.03
CA LYS A 192 24.21 12.54 0.29
C LYS A 192 25.28 11.62 -0.31
N GLN A 193 25.07 10.30 -0.27
CA GLN A 193 26.00 9.34 -0.87
C GLN A 193 26.07 9.47 -2.40
N LYS A 194 24.94 9.71 -3.06
CA LYS A 194 24.87 9.82 -4.53
C LYS A 194 25.40 11.16 -5.06
N THR A 195 25.07 12.26 -4.40
CA THR A 195 25.35 13.61 -4.92
C THR A 195 26.54 14.29 -4.24
N SER A 196 27.00 13.77 -3.09
CA SER A 196 27.96 14.44 -2.20
C SER A 196 27.50 15.83 -1.73
N LYS A 197 26.20 16.13 -1.81
CA LYS A 197 25.60 17.40 -1.39
C LYS A 197 24.69 17.22 -0.17
N GLU A 198 24.60 18.26 0.65
CA GLU A 198 23.67 18.38 1.79
C GLU A 198 22.76 19.61 1.59
N ASP A 199 22.22 19.75 0.39
CA ASP A 199 21.42 20.90 -0.03
C ASP A 199 19.93 20.58 -0.18
N PHE A 200 19.51 19.43 0.36
CA PHE A 200 18.15 18.93 0.27
C PHE A 200 17.57 18.65 1.64
N THR A 201 16.30 19.03 1.86
CA THR A 201 15.58 18.78 3.12
C THR A 201 14.18 18.24 2.89
N PHE A 202 13.71 17.47 3.87
CA PHE A 202 12.34 17.00 3.94
C PHE A 202 11.67 17.62 5.17
N ILE A 203 10.53 18.25 4.95
CA ILE A 203 9.74 18.92 5.98
C ILE A 203 8.43 18.14 6.11
N ILE A 204 8.30 17.40 7.20
CA ILE A 204 7.08 16.67 7.53
C ILE A 204 6.23 17.58 8.43
N TYR A 205 5.00 17.84 8.02
CA TYR A 205 4.05 18.66 8.76
C TYR A 205 3.22 17.80 9.72
N GLU A 206 2.83 18.41 10.83
CA GLU A 206 1.93 17.77 11.77
C GLU A 206 0.56 17.50 11.11
N PRO A 207 -0.10 16.38 11.46
CA PRO A 207 -1.36 16.00 10.83
C PRO A 207 -2.46 17.01 11.16
N LEU A 208 -3.13 17.52 10.13
CA LEU A 208 -4.15 18.56 10.27
C LEU A 208 -5.28 18.14 11.23
N GLY A 209 -5.78 19.11 12.00
CA GLY A 209 -6.84 18.90 12.99
C GLY A 209 -6.32 18.27 14.30
N THR A 210 -5.06 18.50 14.62
CA THR A 210 -4.42 18.24 15.93
C THR A 210 -3.97 19.56 16.55
N GLU A 211 -3.75 19.59 17.86
CA GLU A 211 -3.29 20.81 18.54
C GLU A 211 -1.87 21.19 18.10
N GLU A 212 -1.04 20.20 17.82
CA GLU A 212 0.31 20.36 17.28
C GLU A 212 0.27 21.03 15.91
N SER A 213 -0.64 20.59 15.04
CA SER A 213 -0.86 21.24 13.74
C SER A 213 -1.38 22.67 13.87
N ASP A 214 -2.28 22.95 14.81
CA ASP A 214 -2.78 24.31 15.02
C ASP A 214 -1.65 25.27 15.46
N LYS A 215 -0.78 24.80 16.37
CA LYS A 215 0.41 25.55 16.80
C LYS A 215 1.36 25.78 15.63
N GLN A 216 1.62 24.75 14.83
CA GLN A 216 2.47 24.85 13.64
C GLN A 216 1.90 25.83 12.60
N ILE A 217 0.58 25.85 12.40
CA ILE A 217 -0.09 26.81 11.50
C ILE A 217 0.08 28.24 12.01
N LEU A 218 -0.14 28.47 13.31
CA LEU A 218 0.03 29.77 13.93
C LEU A 218 1.48 30.28 13.77
N GLU A 219 2.47 29.43 14.02
CA GLU A 219 3.88 29.78 13.88
C GLU A 219 4.28 30.13 12.44
N LEU A 220 3.73 29.40 11.45
CA LEU A 220 4.10 29.58 10.04
C LEU A 220 3.32 30.71 9.35
N THR A 221 2.08 30.96 9.75
CA THR A 221 1.15 31.86 9.02
C THR A 221 0.70 33.06 9.84
N GLY A 222 0.85 33.02 11.17
CA GLY A 222 0.25 33.99 12.09
C GLY A 222 -1.26 33.79 12.32
N GLU A 223 -1.88 32.77 11.72
CA GLU A 223 -3.30 32.48 11.86
C GLU A 223 -3.57 31.53 13.03
N ASP A 224 -4.37 31.98 14.01
CA ASP A 224 -4.80 31.16 15.14
C ASP A 224 -6.06 30.35 14.77
N VAL A 225 -5.84 29.12 14.31
CA VAL A 225 -6.90 28.18 13.95
C VAL A 225 -7.39 27.34 15.14
N SER A 226 -6.80 27.50 16.33
CA SER A 226 -7.15 26.70 17.51
C SER A 226 -8.61 26.89 17.95
N LYS A 227 -9.14 28.10 17.72
CA LYS A 227 -10.52 28.52 18.06
C LYS A 227 -11.57 28.02 17.07
N ILE A 228 -11.15 27.50 15.92
CA ILE A 228 -12.08 26.95 14.93
C ILE A 228 -12.64 25.63 15.49
N PRO A 229 -13.97 25.43 15.48
CA PRO A 229 -14.55 24.16 15.92
C PRO A 229 -13.97 22.96 15.14
N PRO A 230 -13.71 21.80 15.78
CA PRO A 230 -13.05 20.66 15.13
C PRO A 230 -13.71 20.20 13.81
N TYR A 231 -15.03 20.30 13.70
CA TYR A 231 -15.78 19.92 12.49
C TYR A 231 -15.66 20.94 11.33
N LEU A 232 -15.16 22.14 11.60
CA LEU A 232 -14.87 23.17 10.59
C LEU A 232 -13.39 23.26 10.26
N LYS A 233 -12.51 22.59 11.02
CA LYS A 233 -11.07 22.61 10.75
C LYS A 233 -10.79 21.90 9.42
N PRO A 234 -9.97 22.50 8.54
CA PRO A 234 -9.60 21.88 7.29
C PRO A 234 -8.81 20.60 7.58
N THR A 235 -9.19 19.51 6.91
CA THR A 235 -8.41 18.27 6.86
C THR A 235 -7.82 18.12 5.46
N CYS A 236 -6.78 17.30 5.27
CA CYS A 236 -6.21 17.09 3.94
C CYS A 236 -7.23 16.54 2.92
N LYS A 237 -8.26 15.80 3.35
CA LYS A 237 -9.34 15.33 2.44
C LYS A 237 -10.11 16.50 1.85
N THR A 238 -10.57 17.41 2.72
CA THR A 238 -11.29 18.61 2.33
C THR A 238 -10.38 19.59 1.58
N GLY A 239 -9.11 19.69 1.99
CA GLY A 239 -8.09 20.50 1.33
C GLY A 239 -7.78 20.07 -0.10
N VAL A 240 -7.70 18.76 -0.38
CA VAL A 240 -7.56 18.24 -1.75
C VAL A 240 -8.80 18.59 -2.58
N ALA A 241 -10.01 18.42 -2.04
CA ALA A 241 -11.24 18.78 -2.74
C ALA A 241 -11.30 20.28 -3.07
N PHE A 242 -10.97 21.15 -2.11
CA PHE A 242 -10.86 22.60 -2.35
C PHE A 242 -9.75 22.92 -3.35
N GLY A 243 -8.56 22.33 -3.23
CA GLY A 243 -7.47 22.51 -4.18
C GLY A 243 -7.86 22.14 -5.61
N LEU A 244 -8.64 21.07 -5.80
CA LEU A 244 -9.19 20.69 -7.11
C LEU A 244 -10.22 21.69 -7.64
N LEU A 245 -11.04 22.29 -6.76
CA LEU A 245 -11.99 23.35 -7.14
C LEU A 245 -11.28 24.66 -7.50
N GLU A 246 -10.26 25.02 -6.74
CA GLU A 246 -9.37 26.17 -6.98
C GLU A 246 -8.54 26.00 -8.26
N SER A 247 -8.27 24.75 -8.66
CA SER A 247 -7.56 24.41 -9.90
C SER A 247 -8.45 24.42 -11.15
N ARG A 248 -9.75 24.74 -11.03
CA ARG A 248 -10.62 24.89 -12.20
C ARG A 248 -10.27 26.18 -12.95
N PRO A 249 -10.39 26.20 -14.30
CA PRO A 249 -10.09 27.39 -15.07
C PRO A 249 -10.96 28.58 -14.62
N ARG A 250 -10.36 29.53 -13.89
CA ARG A 250 -10.99 30.74 -13.37
C ARG A 250 -9.95 31.82 -13.12
N SER A 251 -10.37 33.08 -13.18
CA SER A 251 -9.49 34.21 -12.85
C SER A 251 -9.01 34.12 -11.40
N GLY A 252 -7.70 34.18 -11.18
CA GLY A 252 -7.08 34.03 -9.85
C GLY A 252 -7.09 32.61 -9.27
N GLY A 253 -7.47 31.59 -10.06
CA GLY A 253 -7.37 30.18 -9.68
C GLY A 253 -5.93 29.64 -9.79
N ILE A 254 -5.71 28.43 -9.26
CA ILE A 254 -4.41 27.77 -9.33
C ILE A 254 -4.25 27.12 -10.72
N GLU A 255 -3.26 27.54 -11.50
CA GLU A 255 -2.99 26.90 -12.78
C GLU A 255 -2.55 25.44 -12.59
N ARG A 256 -3.17 24.54 -13.37
CA ARG A 256 -2.84 23.12 -13.40
C ARG A 256 -2.32 22.76 -14.80
N PRO A 257 -1.01 22.86 -15.07
CA PRO A 257 -0.45 22.37 -16.33
C PRO A 257 -0.73 20.87 -16.46
N SER A 258 -1.25 20.46 -17.62
CA SER A 258 -1.43 19.04 -17.94
C SER A 258 -0.10 18.43 -18.34
N ILE A 259 0.36 17.41 -17.62
CA ILE A 259 1.33 16.48 -18.20
C ILE A 259 0.54 15.62 -19.18
N ASN A 260 0.98 15.55 -20.43
CA ASN A 260 0.48 14.60 -21.42
C ASN A 260 0.89 13.18 -20.98
N SER A 261 0.19 12.60 -20.01
CA SER A 261 0.33 11.18 -19.73
C SER A 261 -0.69 10.44 -20.57
N ASN A 262 -0.23 9.73 -21.60
CA ASN A 262 -1.00 8.63 -22.18
C ASN A 262 -1.48 7.70 -21.05
N PRO A 263 -2.62 7.00 -21.18
CA PRO A 263 -3.05 6.03 -20.18
C PRO A 263 -1.90 5.04 -19.95
N VAL A 264 -1.26 5.16 -18.77
CA VAL A 264 -0.10 4.37 -18.39
C VAL A 264 -0.59 2.98 -18.03
N PHE A 265 0.09 1.96 -18.53
CA PHE A 265 -0.17 0.59 -18.13
C PHE A 265 0.00 0.45 -16.60
N LYS A 266 -0.81 -0.38 -15.96
CA LYS A 266 -0.92 -0.36 -14.49
C LYS A 266 0.25 -1.06 -13.80
N TYR A 267 0.89 -2.04 -14.43
CA TYR A 267 1.77 -2.98 -13.75
C TYR A 267 3.18 -2.99 -14.32
N ASP A 268 4.19 -3.09 -13.45
CA ASP A 268 5.54 -3.48 -13.87
C ASP A 268 5.55 -5.00 -14.07
N LEU A 269 6.21 -5.47 -15.14
CA LEU A 269 6.30 -6.89 -15.50
C LEU A 269 7.72 -7.39 -15.29
N GLY A 270 7.87 -8.58 -14.72
CA GLY A 270 9.18 -9.11 -14.39
C GLY A 270 9.16 -10.58 -14.02
N ILE A 271 10.27 -11.02 -13.46
CA ILE A 271 10.50 -12.41 -13.06
C ILE A 271 10.94 -12.48 -11.61
N GLU A 272 10.80 -13.66 -11.02
CA GLU A 272 11.43 -13.99 -9.75
C GLU A 272 12.91 -14.34 -9.96
N ARG A 273 13.80 -13.72 -9.19
CA ARG A 273 15.17 -14.20 -8.99
C ARG A 273 15.52 -14.04 -7.51
N GLU A 274 16.06 -15.10 -6.90
CA GLU A 274 16.46 -15.11 -5.48
C GLU A 274 15.34 -14.64 -4.51
N GLY A 275 14.08 -15.01 -4.79
CA GLY A 275 12.92 -14.62 -3.99
C GLY A 275 12.49 -13.15 -4.10
N LYS A 276 13.09 -12.39 -5.03
CA LYS A 276 12.82 -10.96 -5.25
C LYS A 276 12.35 -10.67 -6.67
N PHE A 277 11.56 -9.60 -6.80
CA PHE A 277 11.07 -9.13 -8.08
C PHE A 277 12.19 -8.47 -8.86
N HIS A 278 12.38 -8.90 -10.11
CA HIS A 278 13.29 -8.26 -11.04
C HIS A 278 12.48 -7.75 -12.23
N THR A 279 12.33 -6.44 -12.31
CA THR A 279 11.58 -5.79 -13.40
C THR A 279 12.28 -6.05 -14.74
N ARG A 280 11.52 -6.54 -15.72
CA ARG A 280 11.95 -6.69 -17.12
C ARG A 280 11.39 -5.58 -17.98
N ILE A 281 10.11 -5.26 -17.80
CA ILE A 281 9.41 -4.21 -18.53
C ILE A 281 8.72 -3.29 -17.51
N SER A 282 9.07 -2.01 -17.58
CA SER A 282 8.45 -0.97 -16.75
C SER A 282 7.06 -0.63 -17.29
N ARG A 283 6.13 -0.35 -16.39
CA ARG A 283 4.77 0.07 -16.75
C ARG A 283 4.74 1.36 -17.59
N ASP A 284 5.76 2.20 -17.44
CA ASP A 284 5.89 3.47 -18.16
C ASP A 284 6.53 3.30 -19.55
N SER A 285 7.19 2.16 -19.82
CA SER A 285 7.71 1.88 -21.16
C SER A 285 6.66 1.27 -22.07
N LEU A 286 5.67 0.55 -21.53
CA LEU A 286 4.62 -0.13 -22.28
C LEU A 286 3.67 0.86 -22.96
N LYS A 287 3.58 0.75 -24.29
CA LYS A 287 2.64 1.51 -25.11
C LYS A 287 1.62 0.57 -25.75
N PRO A 288 0.36 1.00 -25.91
CA PRO A 288 -0.65 0.18 -26.54
C PRO A 288 -0.23 -0.26 -27.93
N ASN A 289 -0.38 -1.56 -28.22
CA ASN A 289 -0.04 -2.18 -29.50
C ASN A 289 1.46 -2.14 -29.88
N GLU A 290 2.36 -1.91 -28.93
CA GLU A 290 3.82 -1.96 -29.15
C GLU A 290 4.45 -3.12 -28.35
N TYR A 291 5.04 -4.08 -29.07
CA TYR A 291 5.70 -5.24 -28.48
C TYR A 291 7.08 -4.90 -27.92
N GLN A 292 7.33 -5.29 -26.67
CA GLN A 292 8.62 -5.17 -25.99
C GLN A 292 9.15 -6.53 -25.56
N ILE A 293 10.46 -6.72 -25.69
CA ILE A 293 11.12 -7.99 -25.32
C ILE A 293 11.00 -8.20 -23.81
N PHE A 294 10.47 -9.36 -23.43
CA PHE A 294 10.38 -9.82 -22.04
C PHE A 294 11.41 -10.88 -21.73
N GLN A 295 11.57 -11.87 -22.62
CA GLN A 295 12.63 -12.88 -22.58
C GLN A 295 13.21 -13.06 -23.99
N THR A 296 14.53 -13.18 -24.09
CA THR A 296 15.17 -13.49 -25.36
C THR A 296 15.08 -14.98 -25.65
N LYS A 297 15.31 -15.37 -26.90
CA LYS A 297 15.37 -16.78 -27.32
C LYS A 297 16.35 -17.65 -26.52
N GLU A 298 17.41 -17.06 -25.95
CA GLU A 298 18.35 -17.76 -25.07
C GLU A 298 17.77 -18.02 -23.67
N GLU A 299 16.79 -17.22 -23.24
CA GLU A 299 16.14 -17.33 -21.93
C GLU A 299 14.85 -18.17 -21.98
N TRP A 300 14.09 -18.11 -23.09
CA TRP A 300 12.74 -18.67 -23.21
C TRP A 300 12.68 -20.21 -23.22
N GLY A 301 13.73 -20.89 -23.67
CA GLY A 301 13.86 -22.36 -23.55
C GLY A 301 12.80 -23.21 -24.30
N GLY A 302 11.81 -22.60 -24.95
CA GLY A 302 10.77 -23.29 -25.73
C GLY A 302 9.64 -23.92 -24.90
N PHE A 303 9.38 -23.40 -23.70
CA PHE A 303 8.33 -23.95 -22.82
C PHE A 303 6.90 -23.72 -23.34
N ASP A 304 5.96 -24.54 -22.86
CA ASP A 304 4.52 -24.51 -23.18
C ASP A 304 3.74 -23.41 -22.43
N GLY A 305 4.45 -22.56 -21.69
CA GLY A 305 3.84 -21.41 -21.04
C GLY A 305 4.83 -20.48 -20.37
N LEU A 306 4.40 -19.23 -20.21
CA LEU A 306 5.18 -18.13 -19.67
C LEU A 306 4.65 -17.72 -18.31
N GLU A 307 5.53 -17.71 -17.32
CA GLU A 307 5.28 -17.11 -16.01
C GLU A 307 5.72 -15.65 -16.00
N ILE A 308 4.75 -14.74 -15.80
CA ILE A 308 5.02 -13.31 -15.61
C ILE A 308 4.66 -12.94 -14.17
N ARG A 309 5.65 -12.48 -13.41
CA ARG A 309 5.40 -11.79 -12.15
C ARG A 309 5.05 -10.33 -12.46
N TYR A 310 4.07 -9.77 -11.76
CA TYR A 310 3.67 -8.39 -11.97
C TYR A 310 3.23 -7.70 -10.67
N SER A 311 3.39 -6.38 -10.63
CA SER A 311 3.05 -5.57 -9.46
C SER A 311 2.65 -4.15 -9.83
N ASP A 312 1.65 -3.60 -9.15
CA ASP A 312 1.30 -2.18 -9.21
C ASP A 312 2.01 -1.36 -8.11
N LYS A 313 2.80 -2.02 -7.24
CA LYS A 313 3.61 -1.38 -6.19
C LYS A 313 4.86 -0.68 -6.79
N PRO A 314 5.18 0.55 -6.38
CA PRO A 314 6.37 1.31 -6.79
C PRO A 314 7.70 0.61 -6.59
N LEU A 315 7.82 -0.11 -5.46
CA LEU A 315 9.01 -0.87 -5.09
C LEU A 315 9.39 -1.93 -6.14
N ALA A 316 8.49 -2.25 -7.07
CA ALA A 316 8.81 -3.11 -8.20
C ALA A 316 10.05 -2.62 -8.96
N ASN A 317 10.20 -1.31 -9.14
CA ASN A 317 11.31 -0.70 -9.88
C ASN A 317 12.65 -0.68 -9.12
N THR A 318 12.69 -1.05 -7.84
CA THR A 318 13.91 -1.04 -7.01
C THR A 318 14.56 -2.41 -6.85
N ASN A 319 14.00 -3.47 -7.45
CA ASN A 319 14.42 -4.87 -7.30
C ASN A 319 14.48 -5.37 -5.84
N THR A 320 13.77 -4.71 -4.93
CA THR A 320 13.72 -5.05 -3.50
C THR A 320 12.38 -5.63 -3.06
N LEU A 321 11.40 -5.68 -3.96
CA LEU A 321 10.06 -6.19 -3.64
C LEU A 321 10.10 -7.71 -3.44
N ASN A 322 9.63 -8.16 -2.28
CA ASN A 322 9.53 -9.58 -1.95
C ASN A 322 8.47 -10.28 -2.82
N ILE A 323 8.65 -11.58 -3.05
CA ILE A 323 7.74 -12.33 -3.91
C ILE A 323 6.33 -12.52 -3.41
N GLN A 324 6.17 -12.56 -2.10
CA GLN A 324 4.85 -12.65 -1.48
C GLN A 324 4.01 -11.40 -1.79
N ASP A 325 4.65 -10.28 -2.16
CA ASP A 325 4.05 -9.03 -2.58
C ASP A 325 3.93 -8.87 -4.09
N MET A 326 3.88 -9.98 -4.84
CA MET A 326 3.70 -9.99 -6.29
C MET A 326 2.47 -10.78 -6.71
N GLN A 327 1.97 -10.49 -7.91
CA GLN A 327 1.02 -11.37 -8.60
C GLN A 327 1.78 -12.20 -9.64
N LEU A 328 1.25 -13.37 -9.97
CA LEU A 328 1.78 -14.28 -10.98
C LEU A 328 0.66 -14.59 -11.96
N ILE A 329 0.94 -14.45 -13.24
CA ILE A 329 0.10 -15.00 -14.30
C ILE A 329 0.91 -16.05 -15.06
N PHE A 330 0.25 -17.17 -15.36
CA PHE A 330 0.76 -18.19 -16.26
C PHE A 330 -0.02 -18.09 -17.56
N ILE A 331 0.68 -17.88 -18.67
CA ILE A 331 0.09 -17.76 -20.01
C ILE A 331 0.53 -18.97 -20.81
N ALA A 332 -0.41 -19.83 -21.21
CA ALA A 332 -0.11 -20.98 -22.06
C ALA A 332 0.29 -20.50 -23.46
N LEU A 333 1.41 -21.01 -23.97
CA LEU A 333 1.98 -20.64 -25.27
C LEU A 333 2.27 -21.90 -26.09
N GLU A 334 2.30 -21.76 -27.41
CA GLU A 334 2.76 -22.85 -28.26
C GLU A 334 4.28 -23.07 -28.11
N GLU A 335 4.69 -24.34 -28.08
CA GLU A 335 6.10 -24.72 -28.03
C GLU A 335 6.81 -24.34 -29.35
N HIS A 336 7.63 -23.30 -29.29
CA HIS A 336 8.51 -22.89 -30.39
C HIS A 336 9.91 -22.64 -29.84
N GLU A 337 10.92 -23.24 -30.47
CA GLU A 337 12.33 -23.02 -30.15
C GLU A 337 12.92 -21.80 -30.92
N GLU A 338 13.97 -21.20 -30.35
CA GLU A 338 14.69 -20.06 -30.93
C GLU A 338 13.83 -18.80 -31.20
N VAL A 339 12.79 -18.57 -30.38
CA VAL A 339 11.91 -17.40 -30.47
C VAL A 339 12.10 -16.44 -29.30
N ASP A 340 12.01 -15.14 -29.58
CA ASP A 340 11.92 -14.11 -28.56
C ASP A 340 10.48 -13.98 -28.06
N VAL A 341 10.32 -13.83 -26.75
CA VAL A 341 9.03 -13.56 -26.11
C VAL A 341 8.88 -12.08 -25.92
N LYS A 342 7.88 -11.49 -26.60
CA LYS A 342 7.57 -10.07 -26.48
C LYS A 342 6.18 -9.89 -25.86
N VAL A 343 6.02 -8.86 -25.04
CA VAL A 343 4.77 -8.49 -24.39
C VAL A 343 4.28 -7.16 -24.93
N CYS A 344 2.96 -7.05 -25.12
CA CYS A 344 2.28 -5.85 -25.56
C CYS A 344 1.09 -5.58 -24.63
N CYS A 345 0.86 -4.31 -24.25
CA CYS A 345 -0.38 -3.96 -23.55
C CYS A 345 -1.52 -3.71 -24.54
N VAL A 346 -2.72 -4.19 -24.20
CA VAL A 346 -3.96 -3.99 -24.97
C VAL A 346 -4.75 -2.81 -24.42
N ASP A 347 -4.80 -2.72 -23.09
CA ASP A 347 -5.39 -1.63 -22.33
C ASP A 347 -4.54 -1.37 -21.07
N SER A 348 -5.06 -0.63 -20.08
CA SER A 348 -4.29 -0.29 -18.88
C SER A 348 -4.06 -1.46 -17.91
N GLN A 349 -4.69 -2.61 -18.10
CA GLN A 349 -4.63 -3.78 -17.21
C GLN A 349 -4.44 -5.11 -17.94
N SER A 350 -4.54 -5.15 -19.27
CA SER A 350 -4.46 -6.38 -20.05
C SER A 350 -3.23 -6.41 -20.95
N ILE A 351 -2.63 -7.58 -21.10
CA ILE A 351 -1.47 -7.83 -21.96
C ILE A 351 -1.71 -8.95 -22.96
N LYS A 352 -0.90 -8.99 -24.01
CA LYS A 352 -0.74 -10.12 -24.92
C LYS A 352 0.72 -10.50 -25.00
N VAL A 353 0.97 -11.78 -25.25
CA VAL A 353 2.31 -12.31 -25.46
C VAL A 353 2.44 -12.78 -26.90
N GLY A 354 3.48 -12.30 -27.57
CA GLY A 354 3.83 -12.71 -28.92
C GLY A 354 5.16 -13.46 -28.94
N LEU A 355 5.23 -14.54 -29.71
CA LEU A 355 6.46 -15.26 -30.01
C LEU A 355 7.01 -14.79 -31.36
N PHE A 356 8.26 -14.36 -31.37
CA PHE A 356 8.90 -13.74 -32.53
C PHE A 356 10.15 -14.49 -32.97
N LYS A 357 10.28 -14.72 -34.28
CA LYS A 357 11.55 -15.14 -34.89
C LYS A 357 12.12 -13.96 -35.68
N GLY A 358 13.06 -13.25 -35.05
CA GLY A 358 13.46 -11.92 -35.52
C GLY A 358 12.30 -10.92 -35.36
N ASP A 359 11.86 -10.33 -36.47
CA ASP A 359 10.76 -9.36 -36.48
C ASP A 359 9.40 -9.97 -36.87
N GLN A 360 9.37 -11.25 -37.22
CA GLN A 360 8.14 -11.94 -37.59
C GLN A 360 7.44 -12.52 -36.36
N LEU A 361 6.19 -12.10 -36.14
CA LEU A 361 5.27 -12.69 -35.17
C LEU A 361 4.80 -14.06 -35.69
N ILE A 362 5.03 -15.12 -34.91
CA ILE A 362 4.66 -16.50 -35.26
C ILE A 362 3.40 -16.93 -34.52
N TYR A 363 3.28 -16.51 -33.26
CA TYR A 363 2.15 -16.83 -32.39
C TYR A 363 1.82 -15.64 -31.51
N GLU A 364 0.54 -15.41 -31.25
CA GLU A 364 0.04 -14.39 -30.33
C GLU A 364 -0.99 -15.02 -29.39
N SER A 365 -0.84 -14.80 -28.09
CA SER A 365 -1.81 -15.23 -27.09
C SER A 365 -3.11 -14.42 -27.15
N GLU A 366 -4.16 -14.94 -26.50
CA GLU A 366 -5.31 -14.10 -26.16
C GLU A 366 -4.88 -12.97 -25.19
N ALA A 367 -5.76 -11.96 -25.06
CA ALA A 367 -5.53 -10.86 -24.14
C ALA A 367 -5.81 -11.32 -22.71
N GLU A 368 -4.79 -11.27 -21.87
CA GLU A 368 -4.82 -11.71 -20.49
C GLU A 368 -4.91 -10.50 -19.55
N LYS A 369 -5.84 -10.55 -18.61
CA LYS A 369 -6.06 -9.46 -17.65
C LYS A 369 -5.23 -9.69 -16.38
N LEU A 370 -4.49 -8.65 -15.98
CA LEU A 370 -3.61 -8.64 -14.80
C LEU A 370 -4.27 -8.05 -13.55
#